data_AF-A0A6M2E6J8-F1
#
_entry.id   AF-A0A6M2E6J8-F1
#
_cell.length_a   1.000
_cell.length_b   1.000
_cell.length_c   1.000
_cell.angle_alpha   90.00
_cell.angle_beta   90.00
_cell.angle_gamma   90.00
#
_symmetry.space_group_name_H-M   'P 1'
#
loop_
_entity.id
_entity.type
_entity.pdbx_description
1 polymer ?
#
loop_
_entity_poly.entity_id
_entity_poly.type
_entity_poly.pdbx_seq_one_letter_code
_entity_poly.pdbx_strand_id
1 'polypeptide(L)'
;MTTAARPTFEPARGGGGRNEKDLGALSKQYSSRDLPGHTKLKYRQAGQGTSEELKTKDFRRELEERERAALYEREGKKLIREPSKRPRLEQAPASNLDADDSIDEDEDSDDSDEDDTAELMAELNRIKKERAQEEAKREAERKIQEERIRMENILSGNPLLSSNKAEFKVKRRWDDDVVFKNCAKGDLESSKEQHFINDTLRSEFHKKFMEKYIK
;
A
#
# COMPACT_ATOMS: atom_id res chain seq x y z
N MET A 1 -48.98 18.55 -34.08
CA MET A 1 -47.65 18.80 -33.49
C MET A 1 -46.81 19.57 -34.50
N THR A 2 -46.18 20.69 -34.11
CA THR A 2 -45.36 21.51 -35.02
C THR A 2 -43.94 20.98 -35.13
N THR A 3 -43.39 20.92 -36.33
CA THR A 3 -42.07 20.36 -36.67
C THR A 3 -40.90 21.34 -36.48
N ALA A 4 -41.13 22.46 -35.79
CA ALA A 4 -40.14 23.52 -35.65
C ALA A 4 -38.98 23.17 -34.69
N ALA A 5 -39.25 22.42 -33.62
CA ALA A 5 -38.21 21.89 -32.73
C ALA A 5 -37.59 20.64 -33.38
N ARG A 6 -36.37 20.78 -33.89
CA ARG A 6 -35.62 19.69 -34.54
C ARG A 6 -34.17 19.66 -34.05
N PRO A 7 -33.56 18.46 -33.90
CA PRO A 7 -32.14 18.33 -33.58
C PRO A 7 -31.28 18.79 -34.76
N THR A 8 -30.03 19.17 -34.46
CA THR A 8 -29.00 19.45 -35.47
C THR A 8 -28.26 18.16 -35.81
N PHE A 9 -28.49 17.61 -37.00
CA PHE A 9 -27.76 16.43 -37.49
C PHE A 9 -26.43 16.80 -38.18
N GLU A 10 -26.38 17.97 -38.81
CA GLU A 10 -25.18 18.50 -39.45
C GLU A 10 -24.81 19.84 -38.80
N PRO A 11 -23.56 20.02 -38.33
CA PRO A 11 -23.11 21.29 -37.78
C PRO A 11 -22.84 22.32 -38.90
N ALA A 12 -22.90 23.61 -38.56
CA ALA A 12 -22.50 24.66 -39.47
C ALA A 12 -21.00 24.54 -39.83
N ARG A 13 -20.68 24.64 -41.12
CA ARG A 13 -19.29 24.63 -41.62
C ARG A 13 -18.69 26.04 -41.57
N GLY A 14 -17.44 26.14 -41.11
CA GLY A 14 -16.65 27.37 -41.24
C GLY A 14 -16.29 27.67 -42.70
N GLY A 15 -15.89 28.90 -42.97
CA GLY A 15 -15.57 29.44 -44.30
C GLY A 15 -16.66 30.31 -44.91
N GLY A 16 -17.80 30.57 -44.24
CA GLY A 16 -18.87 31.43 -44.75
C GLY A 16 -18.96 32.79 -44.07
N GLY A 17 -18.24 32.97 -42.97
CA GLY A 17 -18.36 34.07 -42.04
C GLY A 17 -17.34 35.19 -42.23
N ARG A 18 -17.40 36.14 -41.29
CA ARG A 18 -16.54 37.32 -41.25
C ARG A 18 -15.07 36.89 -41.15
N ASN A 19 -14.22 37.47 -42.01
CA ASN A 19 -12.77 37.22 -42.06
C ASN A 19 -12.35 35.79 -42.45
N GLU A 20 -13.25 34.97 -43.01
CA GLU A 20 -12.93 33.56 -43.33
C GLU A 20 -12.55 33.31 -44.80
N LYS A 21 -12.94 34.19 -45.74
CA LYS A 21 -12.66 34.02 -47.18
C LYS A 21 -12.13 35.27 -47.84
N ASP A 22 -12.88 36.35 -47.74
CA ASP A 22 -12.55 37.60 -48.43
C ASP A 22 -12.11 38.66 -47.41
N LEU A 23 -10.83 39.00 -47.45
CA LEU A 23 -10.27 40.13 -46.71
C LEU A 23 -10.48 41.47 -47.44
N GLY A 24 -11.09 41.48 -48.63
CA GLY A 24 -11.39 42.68 -49.41
C GLY A 24 -12.61 43.45 -48.89
N ALA A 25 -13.61 42.76 -48.35
CA ALA A 25 -14.80 43.35 -47.72
C ALA A 25 -14.65 43.44 -46.19
N LEU A 26 -13.62 44.16 -45.74
CA LEU A 26 -13.29 44.26 -44.33
C LEU A 26 -14.37 45.04 -43.55
N SER A 27 -15.06 44.37 -42.63
CA SER A 27 -16.04 45.02 -41.75
C SER A 27 -15.33 45.89 -40.71
N LYS A 28 -15.88 47.08 -40.45
CA LYS A 28 -15.41 48.01 -39.39
C LYS A 28 -15.89 47.63 -37.98
N GLN A 29 -16.74 46.61 -37.85
CA GLN A 29 -17.25 46.17 -36.57
C GLN A 29 -16.17 45.34 -35.85
N TYR A 30 -15.85 45.65 -34.60
CA TYR A 30 -14.95 44.85 -33.76
C TYR A 30 -15.58 44.63 -32.39
N SER A 31 -15.27 43.50 -31.76
CA SER A 31 -15.69 43.22 -30.38
C SER A 31 -14.75 43.88 -29.38
N SER A 32 -15.22 44.08 -28.14
CA SER A 32 -14.34 44.48 -27.03
C SER A 32 -13.20 43.48 -26.79
N ARG A 33 -13.38 42.22 -27.18
CA ARG A 33 -12.38 41.14 -27.09
C ARG A 33 -11.33 41.18 -28.20
N ASP A 34 -11.58 41.92 -29.29
CA ASP A 34 -10.67 42.05 -30.42
C ASP A 34 -9.70 43.24 -30.23
N LEU A 35 -9.85 44.01 -29.14
CA LEU A 35 -8.88 45.06 -28.81
C LEU A 35 -7.51 44.44 -28.51
N PRO A 36 -6.40 45.18 -28.76
CA PRO A 36 -5.06 44.69 -28.52
C PRO A 36 -4.85 44.16 -27.09
N GLY A 37 -4.65 42.85 -26.97
CA GLY A 37 -4.35 42.15 -25.73
C GLY A 37 -3.27 41.10 -25.97
N HIS A 38 -2.34 40.93 -25.02
CA HIS A 38 -1.22 40.01 -25.15
C HIS A 38 -0.43 40.15 -26.46
N THR A 39 -0.06 41.38 -26.82
CA THR A 39 0.66 41.71 -28.07
C THR A 39 2.10 41.19 -28.13
N LYS A 40 2.62 40.62 -27.04
CA LYS A 40 3.97 40.06 -26.95
C LYS A 40 3.90 38.58 -26.57
N LEU A 41 4.39 37.73 -27.46
CA LEU A 41 4.57 36.31 -27.19
C LEU A 41 5.71 36.10 -26.18
N LYS A 42 5.50 35.18 -25.23
CA LYS A 42 6.52 34.73 -24.28
C LYS A 42 7.26 33.55 -24.86
N TYR A 43 8.59 33.60 -24.83
CA TYR A 43 9.46 32.49 -25.21
C TYR A 43 10.06 31.85 -23.96
N ARG A 44 10.26 30.53 -24.00
CA ARG A 44 10.94 29.79 -22.93
C ARG A 44 12.37 30.32 -22.81
N GLN A 45 12.75 30.67 -21.59
CA GLN A 45 14.14 31.04 -21.26
C GLN A 45 14.94 29.79 -20.89
N ALA A 46 16.27 29.90 -20.84
CA ALA A 46 17.13 28.83 -20.33
C ALA A 46 16.65 28.36 -18.94
N GLY A 47 16.62 27.05 -18.74
CA GLY A 47 16.08 26.38 -17.54
C GLY A 47 14.56 26.18 -17.53
N GLN A 48 13.81 26.68 -18.53
CA GLN A 48 12.36 26.45 -18.66
C GLN A 48 11.99 25.33 -19.64
N GLY A 49 12.97 24.50 -20.01
CA GLY A 49 12.82 23.45 -21.01
C GLY A 49 12.81 24.05 -22.41
N THR A 50 13.87 24.76 -22.78
CA THR A 50 14.04 25.24 -24.17
C THR A 50 14.17 24.05 -25.12
N SER A 51 13.89 24.25 -26.40
CA SER A 51 14.02 23.16 -27.39
C SER A 51 15.44 22.62 -27.50
N GLU A 52 16.45 23.42 -27.19
CA GLU A 52 17.86 23.01 -27.19
C GLU A 52 18.18 22.13 -25.97
N GLU A 53 17.70 22.50 -24.79
CA GLU A 53 17.85 21.69 -23.56
C GLU A 53 17.13 20.34 -23.66
N LEU A 54 15.95 20.31 -24.29
CA LEU A 54 15.19 19.06 -24.44
C LEU A 54 15.86 18.09 -25.40
N LYS A 55 16.59 18.57 -26.41
CA LYS A 55 17.28 17.71 -27.38
C LYS A 55 18.47 16.97 -26.77
N THR A 56 19.14 17.58 -25.79
CA THR A 56 20.33 17.02 -25.15
C THR A 56 20.00 16.13 -23.95
N LYS A 57 18.75 16.13 -23.49
CA LYS A 57 18.33 15.44 -22.29
C LYS A 57 17.90 14.00 -22.55
N ASP A 58 18.39 13.07 -21.75
CA ASP A 58 17.91 11.70 -21.71
C ASP A 58 16.74 11.56 -20.72
N PHE A 59 15.51 11.59 -21.24
CA PHE A 59 14.29 11.53 -20.43
C PHE A 59 14.05 10.17 -19.79
N ARG A 60 14.56 9.08 -20.38
CA ARG A 60 14.31 7.73 -19.86
C ARG A 60 14.98 7.58 -18.50
N ARG A 61 16.26 7.93 -18.42
CA ARG A 61 17.05 7.86 -17.19
C ARG A 61 16.50 8.77 -16.09
N GLU A 62 16.18 10.02 -16.42
CA GLU A 62 15.62 10.97 -15.44
C GLU A 62 14.25 10.52 -14.90
N LEU A 63 13.41 9.97 -15.78
CA LEU A 63 12.10 9.45 -15.38
C LEU A 63 12.27 8.30 -14.39
N GLU A 64 13.14 7.34 -14.68
CA GLU A 64 13.40 6.19 -13.81
C GLU A 64 13.95 6.61 -12.45
N GLU A 65 14.89 7.56 -12.41
CA GLU A 65 15.41 8.12 -11.17
C GLU A 65 14.31 8.81 -10.35
N ARG A 66 13.45 9.60 -11.01
CA ARG A 66 12.36 10.31 -10.34
C ARG A 66 11.28 9.35 -9.84
N GLU A 67 10.99 8.29 -10.59
CA GLU A 67 10.10 7.22 -10.15
C GLU A 67 10.68 6.50 -8.94
N ARG A 68 11.96 6.13 -8.96
CA ARG A 68 12.64 5.52 -7.80
C ARG A 68 12.56 6.39 -6.56
N ALA A 69 12.81 7.70 -6.69
CA ALA A 69 12.67 8.64 -5.58
C ALA A 69 11.22 8.77 -5.10
N ALA A 70 10.23 8.80 -6.00
CA ALA A 70 8.82 8.85 -5.65
C ALA A 70 8.33 7.58 -4.94
N LEU A 71 8.85 6.41 -5.34
CA LEU A 71 8.62 5.12 -4.68
C LEU A 71 9.24 5.11 -3.28
N TYR A 72 10.48 5.59 -3.13
CA TYR A 72 11.11 5.69 -1.82
C TYR A 72 10.36 6.67 -0.89
N GLU A 73 9.91 7.81 -1.42
CA GLU A 73 9.07 8.76 -0.67
C GLU A 73 7.73 8.12 -0.27
N ARG A 74 7.17 7.27 -1.14
CA ARG A 74 5.97 6.50 -0.86
C ARG A 74 6.13 5.56 0.30
N GLU A 75 7.19 4.78 0.25
CA GLU A 75 7.48 3.72 1.20
C GLU A 75 8.00 4.28 2.52
N GLY A 76 8.86 5.30 2.49
CA GLY A 76 9.29 6.07 3.66
C GLY A 76 8.12 6.78 4.35
N LYS A 77 7.13 7.29 3.59
CA LYS A 77 5.86 7.78 4.17
C LYS A 77 4.96 6.66 4.69
N LYS A 78 5.13 5.40 4.31
CA LYS A 78 4.43 4.26 4.96
C LYS A 78 5.11 3.92 6.29
N LEU A 79 6.44 3.98 6.38
CA LEU A 79 7.21 3.68 7.61
C LEU A 79 7.10 4.75 8.70
N ILE A 80 6.95 6.03 8.35
CA ILE A 80 6.76 7.13 9.32
C ILE A 80 5.29 7.23 9.81
N ARG A 81 4.37 6.45 9.22
CA ARG A 81 2.93 6.69 9.35
C ARG A 81 2.20 5.59 10.11
N GLU A 82 2.38 5.62 11.42
CA GLU A 82 1.47 5.06 12.44
C GLU A 82 1.47 6.02 13.66
N PRO A 83 0.31 6.47 14.19
CA PRO A 83 -0.87 6.89 13.44
C PRO A 83 -1.28 8.34 13.82
N SER A 84 -1.10 9.29 12.90
CA SER A 84 -1.90 10.51 12.88
C SER A 84 -2.38 10.82 11.45
N LYS A 85 -3.70 10.66 11.27
CA LYS A 85 -4.58 11.27 10.24
C LYS A 85 -4.05 11.37 8.77
N ARG A 86 -4.54 10.44 7.93
CA ARG A 86 -5.15 10.60 6.56
C ARG A 86 -4.35 11.08 5.33
N PRO A 87 -4.61 10.56 4.12
CA PRO A 87 -4.50 9.18 3.61
C PRO A 87 -3.72 9.14 2.26
N ARG A 88 -3.28 7.96 1.82
CA ARG A 88 -2.52 7.72 0.58
C ARG A 88 -3.17 6.54 -0.16
N LEU A 89 -3.40 6.69 -1.46
CA LEU A 89 -4.01 5.69 -2.35
C LEU A 89 -2.91 4.84 -3.00
N GLU A 90 -3.03 3.52 -2.95
CA GLU A 90 -2.24 2.60 -3.77
C GLU A 90 -2.92 1.24 -4.00
N GLN A 91 -2.50 0.62 -5.10
CA GLN A 91 -3.10 -0.50 -5.84
C GLN A 91 -2.31 -1.80 -5.59
N ALA A 92 -2.97 -2.96 -5.71
CA ALA A 92 -2.59 -4.30 -5.20
C ALA A 92 -1.30 -4.95 -5.79
N PRO A 93 -0.63 -5.88 -5.05
CA PRO A 93 0.50 -6.67 -5.53
C PRO A 93 0.09 -8.02 -6.14
N ALA A 94 0.72 -8.38 -7.27
CA ALA A 94 0.72 -9.74 -7.80
C ALA A 94 1.89 -10.53 -7.19
N SER A 95 1.58 -11.47 -6.30
CA SER A 95 2.49 -12.50 -5.82
C SER A 95 2.26 -13.78 -6.63
N ASN A 96 3.27 -14.24 -7.35
CA ASN A 96 3.49 -15.64 -7.75
C ASN A 96 4.92 -15.72 -8.30
N LEU A 97 5.89 -15.80 -7.39
CA LEU A 97 7.26 -16.23 -7.65
C LEU A 97 7.45 -17.46 -6.76
N ASP A 98 7.35 -18.65 -7.34
CA ASP A 98 7.77 -19.89 -6.72
C ASP A 98 8.89 -20.49 -7.58
N ALA A 99 9.95 -20.90 -6.90
CA ALA A 99 11.23 -21.25 -7.48
C ALA A 99 11.54 -22.71 -7.18
N ASP A 100 12.01 -23.39 -8.22
CA ASP A 100 12.89 -24.56 -8.20
C ASP A 100 12.25 -25.93 -7.91
N ASP A 101 11.90 -26.64 -8.99
CA ASP A 101 11.64 -28.08 -9.01
C ASP A 101 12.87 -28.78 -9.63
N SER A 102 13.44 -29.72 -8.88
CA SER A 102 14.76 -30.31 -9.09
C SER A 102 14.75 -31.32 -10.24
N ILE A 103 15.75 -31.25 -11.12
CA ILE A 103 16.00 -32.30 -12.12
C ILE A 103 17.16 -33.18 -11.65
N ASP A 104 16.90 -34.48 -11.71
CA ASP A 104 17.74 -35.61 -11.29
C ASP A 104 18.44 -36.15 -12.54
N GLU A 105 19.76 -36.10 -12.61
CA GLU A 105 20.55 -36.86 -13.60
C GLU A 105 21.85 -37.37 -12.96
N ASP A 106 21.91 -38.70 -12.86
CA ASP A 106 23.04 -39.54 -12.49
C ASP A 106 24.24 -39.35 -13.44
N GLU A 107 25.47 -39.27 -12.90
CA GLU A 107 26.66 -39.61 -13.67
C GLU A 107 27.76 -40.23 -12.76
N ASP A 108 28.01 -41.51 -13.03
CA ASP A 108 29.10 -42.36 -12.52
C ASP A 108 30.49 -41.80 -12.91
N SER A 109 31.42 -41.67 -11.95
CA SER A 109 32.86 -41.68 -12.25
C SER A 109 33.65 -42.15 -11.03
N ASP A 110 34.24 -43.34 -11.19
CA ASP A 110 35.21 -44.00 -10.31
C ASP A 110 36.61 -43.37 -10.46
N ASP A 111 37.22 -42.88 -9.37
CA ASP A 111 38.68 -42.82 -9.23
C ASP A 111 39.13 -42.68 -7.76
N SER A 112 39.80 -43.74 -7.29
CA SER A 112 40.82 -43.87 -6.25
C SER A 112 41.24 -42.63 -5.42
N ASP A 113 41.12 -42.70 -4.08
CA ASP A 113 42.23 -42.48 -3.13
C ASP A 113 41.80 -42.77 -1.66
N GLU A 114 42.39 -43.82 -1.08
CA GLU A 114 41.96 -44.50 0.16
C GLU A 114 42.64 -43.99 1.45
N ASP A 115 42.96 -42.68 1.55
CA ASP A 115 43.63 -42.11 2.76
C ASP A 115 42.91 -40.89 3.39
N ASP A 116 42.04 -40.17 2.67
CA ASP A 116 41.30 -38.99 3.21
C ASP A 116 39.97 -39.36 3.91
N THR A 117 39.48 -40.60 3.76
CA THR A 117 38.19 -41.04 4.34
C THR A 117 38.25 -41.30 5.84
N ALA A 118 39.42 -41.66 6.37
CA ALA A 118 39.62 -41.99 7.77
C ALA A 118 39.59 -40.76 8.68
N GLU A 119 40.16 -39.63 8.25
CA GLU A 119 40.13 -38.37 9.00
C GLU A 119 38.72 -37.79 9.07
N LEU A 120 37.94 -37.88 7.98
CA LEU A 120 36.56 -37.40 7.93
C LEU A 120 35.62 -38.16 8.88
N MET A 121 35.80 -39.48 9.05
CA MET A 121 35.02 -40.28 10.01
C MET A 121 35.36 -39.93 11.46
N ALA A 122 36.61 -39.56 11.76
CA ALA A 122 37.01 -39.10 13.09
C ALA A 122 36.39 -37.73 13.43
N GLU A 123 36.34 -36.80 12.47
CA GLU A 123 35.66 -35.50 12.60
C GLU A 123 34.15 -35.68 12.82
N LEU A 124 33.49 -36.56 12.04
CA LEU A 124 32.07 -36.88 12.22
C LEU A 124 31.76 -37.51 13.59
N ASN A 125 32.63 -38.38 14.08
CA ASN A 125 32.48 -38.98 15.42
C ASN A 125 32.65 -37.96 16.54
N ARG A 126 33.52 -36.95 16.34
CA ARG A 126 33.67 -35.82 17.26
C ARG A 126 32.41 -34.94 17.28
N ILE A 127 31.86 -34.61 16.11
CA ILE A 127 30.62 -33.83 15.99
C ILE A 127 29.41 -34.59 16.57
N LYS A 128 29.32 -35.90 16.35
CA LYS A 128 28.26 -36.75 16.95
C LYS A 128 28.36 -36.79 18.47
N LYS A 129 29.58 -36.88 19.02
CA LYS A 129 29.80 -36.87 20.48
C LYS A 129 29.50 -35.51 21.11
N GLU A 130 29.80 -34.42 20.41
CA GLU A 130 29.47 -33.06 20.85
C GLU A 130 27.96 -32.82 20.85
N ARG A 131 27.25 -33.16 19.76
CA ARG A 131 25.78 -33.09 19.71
C ARG A 131 25.10 -33.96 20.77
N ALA A 132 25.59 -35.17 21.01
CA ALA A 132 25.03 -36.04 22.03
C ALA A 132 25.20 -35.47 23.46
N GLN A 133 26.29 -34.74 23.72
CA GLN A 133 26.49 -34.07 25.01
C GLN A 133 25.62 -32.83 25.18
N GLU A 134 25.39 -32.06 24.10
CA GLU A 134 24.49 -30.91 24.12
C GLU A 134 23.03 -31.34 24.28
N GLU A 135 22.60 -32.39 23.58
CA GLU A 135 21.24 -32.94 23.68
C GLU A 135 20.98 -33.51 25.08
N ALA A 136 21.95 -34.22 25.67
CA ALA A 136 21.84 -34.72 27.04
C ALA A 136 21.74 -33.59 28.08
N LYS A 137 22.46 -32.48 27.89
CA LYS A 137 22.33 -31.28 28.75
C LYS A 137 20.95 -30.62 28.59
N ARG A 138 20.47 -30.48 27.36
CA ARG A 138 19.16 -29.90 27.06
C ARG A 138 18.01 -30.75 27.60
N GLU A 139 18.13 -32.07 27.55
CA GLU A 139 17.13 -32.99 28.10
C GLU A 139 17.14 -32.96 29.64
N ALA A 140 18.31 -32.86 30.27
CA ALA A 140 18.40 -32.67 31.72
C ALA A 140 17.75 -31.36 32.18
N GLU A 141 17.97 -30.25 31.46
CA GLU A 141 17.31 -28.97 31.74
C GLU A 141 15.79 -29.04 31.55
N ARG A 142 15.32 -29.72 30.49
CA ARG A 142 13.88 -29.90 30.25
C ARG A 142 13.24 -30.73 31.37
N LYS A 143 13.91 -31.78 31.84
CA LYS A 143 13.42 -32.62 32.95
C LYS A 143 13.34 -31.84 34.28
N ILE A 144 14.30 -30.95 34.55
CA ILE A 144 14.27 -30.05 35.71
C ILE A 144 13.10 -29.04 35.60
N GLN A 145 12.84 -28.50 34.40
CA GLN A 145 11.69 -27.62 34.17
C GLN A 145 10.36 -28.35 34.33
N GLU A 146 10.25 -29.58 33.82
CA GLU A 146 9.06 -30.43 33.98
C GLU A 146 8.82 -30.78 35.46
N GLU A 147 9.86 -31.08 36.24
CA GLU A 147 9.73 -31.30 37.69
C GLU A 147 9.33 -30.01 38.44
N ARG A 148 9.82 -28.84 38.02
CA ARG A 148 9.44 -27.55 38.60
C ARG A 148 7.96 -27.22 38.33
N ILE A 149 7.49 -27.44 37.11
CA ILE A 149 6.07 -27.27 36.73
C ILE A 149 5.21 -28.29 37.50
N ARG A 150 5.68 -29.53 37.65
CA ARG A 150 4.98 -30.56 38.43
C ARG A 150 4.85 -30.15 39.91
N MET A 151 5.90 -29.59 40.50
CA MET A 151 5.88 -29.10 41.88
C MET A 151 4.98 -27.86 42.03
N GLU A 152 4.98 -26.94 41.05
CA GLU A 152 4.10 -25.77 41.02
C GLU A 152 2.61 -26.14 40.88
N ASN A 153 2.28 -27.14 40.06
CA ASN A 153 0.92 -27.67 39.96
C ASN A 153 0.47 -28.38 41.25
N ILE A 154 1.37 -29.07 41.96
CA ILE A 154 1.05 -29.68 43.26
C ILE A 154 0.84 -28.59 44.33
N LEU A 155 1.58 -27.48 44.25
CA LEU A 155 1.47 -26.36 45.21
C LEU A 155 0.24 -25.47 44.95
N SER A 156 -0.12 -25.25 43.68
CA SER A 156 -1.26 -24.42 43.25
C SER A 156 -2.58 -25.18 43.12
N GLY A 157 -2.54 -26.51 43.10
CA GLY A 157 -3.71 -27.38 43.02
C GLY A 157 -4.54 -27.49 44.32
N ASN A 158 -4.13 -26.83 45.41
CA ASN A 158 -4.87 -26.84 46.68
C ASN A 158 -5.70 -25.55 46.86
N PRO A 159 -7.01 -25.57 46.58
CA PRO A 159 -7.89 -24.40 46.67
C PRO A 159 -8.17 -23.93 48.12
N LEU A 160 -7.69 -24.63 49.16
CA LEU A 160 -7.89 -24.22 50.55
C LEU A 160 -6.93 -23.11 51.03
N LEU A 161 -5.83 -22.84 50.31
CA LEU A 161 -4.76 -21.93 50.75
C LEU A 161 -4.86 -20.50 50.20
N SER A 162 -5.82 -20.20 49.30
CA SER A 162 -5.93 -18.87 48.66
C SER A 162 -7.06 -17.98 49.18
N SER A 163 -7.81 -18.40 50.21
CA SER A 163 -8.93 -17.61 50.73
C SER A 163 -8.45 -16.63 51.80
N ASN A 164 -8.17 -15.37 51.40
CA ASN A 164 -8.66 -14.15 52.07
C ASN A 164 -7.82 -12.91 51.70
N LYS A 165 -8.28 -12.17 50.69
CA LYS A 165 -8.11 -10.73 50.60
C LYS A 165 -9.43 -10.16 50.06
N ALA A 166 -10.24 -9.58 50.93
CA ALA A 166 -11.49 -8.94 50.57
C ALA A 166 -11.20 -7.75 49.65
N GLU A 167 -11.40 -7.94 48.35
CA GLU A 167 -11.31 -6.91 47.33
C GLU A 167 -12.56 -6.02 47.34
N PHE A 168 -12.36 -4.70 47.41
CA PHE A 168 -13.38 -3.66 47.15
C PHE A 168 -13.76 -3.67 45.66
N LYS A 169 -14.37 -4.76 45.18
CA LYS A 169 -14.88 -4.90 43.81
C LYS A 169 -16.19 -4.14 43.70
N VAL A 170 -16.18 -3.06 42.91
CA VAL A 170 -17.38 -2.33 42.48
C VAL A 170 -18.39 -3.34 41.94
N LYS A 171 -19.45 -3.59 42.72
CA LYS A 171 -20.39 -4.71 42.51
C LYS A 171 -21.29 -4.55 41.28
N ARG A 172 -21.42 -3.33 40.77
CA ARG A 172 -22.18 -3.02 39.56
C ARG A 172 -21.71 -1.68 39.01
N ARG A 173 -21.35 -1.65 37.73
CA ARG A 173 -20.96 -0.41 37.05
C ARG A 173 -22.26 0.33 36.67
N TRP A 174 -22.23 1.66 36.64
CA TRP A 174 -23.39 2.47 36.21
C TRP A 174 -23.84 2.11 34.79
N ASP A 175 -22.90 1.68 33.96
CA ASP A 175 -23.15 1.19 32.62
C ASP A 175 -23.83 -0.17 32.59
N ASP A 176 -23.78 -1.00 33.62
CA ASP A 176 -24.11 -2.43 33.55
C ASP A 176 -25.57 -2.71 33.12
N ASP A 177 -26.48 -1.78 33.43
CA ASP A 177 -27.92 -1.84 33.13
C ASP A 177 -28.31 -1.14 31.81
N VAL A 178 -27.52 -1.36 30.75
CA VAL A 178 -27.80 -0.82 29.41
C VAL A 178 -27.95 -1.98 28.44
N VAL A 179 -29.10 -2.02 27.76
CA VAL A 179 -29.50 -3.12 26.87
C VAL A 179 -28.63 -3.28 25.61
N PHE A 180 -27.90 -2.23 25.21
CA PHE A 180 -27.00 -2.25 24.06
C PHE A 180 -25.56 -1.99 24.51
N LYS A 181 -24.65 -2.88 24.11
CA LYS A 181 -23.21 -2.79 24.42
C LYS A 181 -22.41 -2.75 23.13
N ASN A 182 -21.45 -1.82 23.06
CA ASN A 182 -20.35 -1.85 22.10
C ASN A 182 -20.76 -1.97 20.61
N CYS A 183 -21.90 -1.40 20.20
CA CYS A 183 -22.44 -1.57 18.84
C CYS A 183 -21.52 -1.07 17.71
N ALA A 184 -20.68 -0.07 17.98
CA ALA A 184 -19.71 0.48 17.03
C ALA A 184 -18.25 0.04 17.32
N LYS A 185 -18.04 -1.03 18.10
CA LYS A 185 -16.71 -1.51 18.44
C LYS A 185 -16.07 -2.16 17.19
N GLY A 186 -15.30 -1.37 16.45
CA GLY A 186 -14.60 -1.78 15.23
C GLY A 186 -14.93 -0.93 14.00
N ASP A 187 -15.97 -0.10 14.03
CA ASP A 187 -16.44 0.69 12.87
C ASP A 187 -15.54 1.86 12.46
N LEU A 188 -14.39 2.03 13.11
CA LEU A 188 -13.49 3.15 12.84
C LEU A 188 -12.74 3.02 11.52
N GLU A 189 -12.81 1.88 10.83
CA GLU A 189 -12.01 1.61 9.62
C GLU A 189 -12.80 1.84 8.31
N SER A 190 -14.07 1.45 8.24
CA SER A 190 -14.86 1.51 6.98
C SER A 190 -15.05 2.93 6.44
N SER A 191 -15.03 3.95 7.31
CA SER A 191 -15.20 5.36 6.94
C SER A 191 -13.89 6.08 6.60
N LYS A 192 -12.73 5.45 6.83
CA LYS A 192 -11.41 6.06 6.62
C LYS A 192 -10.86 5.83 5.23
N GLU A 193 -11.23 4.73 4.58
CA GLU A 193 -10.75 4.40 3.25
C GLU A 193 -11.37 5.34 2.21
N GLN A 194 -10.50 6.15 1.58
CA GLN A 194 -10.90 7.06 0.52
C GLN A 194 -11.03 6.25 -0.77
N HIS A 195 -12.21 5.68 -0.99
CA HIS A 195 -12.54 5.03 -2.23
C HIS A 195 -12.95 6.08 -3.28
N PHE A 196 -12.24 6.09 -4.41
CA PHE A 196 -12.71 6.82 -5.57
C PHE A 196 -13.66 5.92 -6.36
N ILE A 197 -14.89 6.38 -6.54
CA ILE A 197 -15.90 5.71 -7.37
C ILE A 197 -16.14 6.62 -8.57
N ASN A 198 -15.93 6.07 -9.78
CA ASN A 198 -16.26 6.75 -11.04
C ASN A 198 -17.78 6.70 -11.32
N ASP A 199 -18.55 7.26 -10.39
CA ASP A 199 -20.01 7.35 -10.44
C ASP A 199 -20.43 8.64 -9.73
N THR A 200 -21.17 9.50 -10.44
CA THR A 200 -21.58 10.81 -9.93
C THR A 200 -22.64 10.75 -8.82
N LEU A 201 -23.37 9.64 -8.69
CA LEU A 201 -24.44 9.48 -7.69
C LEU A 201 -24.00 8.62 -6.51
N ARG A 202 -23.14 7.61 -6.76
CA ARG A 202 -22.68 6.68 -5.73
C ARG A 202 -21.37 7.08 -5.07
N SER A 203 -20.67 8.08 -5.63
CA SER A 203 -19.47 8.63 -5.00
C SER A 203 -19.77 9.14 -3.60
N GLU A 204 -18.81 8.92 -2.69
CA GLU A 204 -18.84 9.46 -1.32
C GLU A 204 -18.98 10.98 -1.30
N PHE A 205 -18.49 11.67 -2.34
CA PHE A 205 -18.72 13.10 -2.49
C PHE A 205 -20.21 13.43 -2.64
N HIS A 206 -20.92 12.70 -3.51
CA HIS A 206 -22.34 12.94 -3.77
C HIS A 206 -23.20 12.56 -2.57
N LYS A 207 -22.91 11.43 -1.91
CA LYS A 207 -23.61 11.03 -0.68
C LYS A 207 -23.52 12.10 0.40
N LYS A 208 -22.31 12.61 0.67
CA LYS A 208 -22.06 13.70 1.63
C LYS A 208 -22.71 15.01 1.20
N PHE A 209 -22.71 15.31 -0.10
CA PHE A 209 -23.41 16.48 -0.64
C PHE A 209 -24.91 16.39 -0.36
N MET A 210 -25.54 15.25 -0.66
CA MET A 210 -26.97 15.06 -0.43
C MET A 210 -27.32 15.07 1.06
N GLU A 211 -26.54 14.40 1.91
CA GLU A 211 -26.70 14.45 3.37
C GLU A 211 -26.62 15.88 3.93
N LYS A 212 -25.75 16.73 3.34
CA LYS A 212 -25.55 18.11 3.79
C LYS A 212 -26.66 19.05 3.34
N TYR A 213 -27.12 18.92 2.10
CA TYR A 213 -28.01 19.90 1.48
C TYR A 213 -29.48 19.45 1.43
N ILE A 214 -29.76 18.17 1.71
CA ILE A 214 -31.11 17.62 1.80
C ILE A 214 -31.26 17.01 3.20
N LYS A 215 -32.26 17.48 3.95
CA LYS A 215 -32.52 17.09 5.34
C LYS A 215 -33.77 16.22 5.44
#